data_AF-A0A4R3KBH9-F1
#
_entry.id   AF-A0A4R3KBH9-F1
#
_cell.length_a   1.000
_cell.length_b   1.000
_cell.length_c   1.000
_cell.angle_alpha   90.00
_cell.angle_beta   90.00
_cell.angle_gamma   90.00
#
_symmetry.space_group_name_H-M   'P 1'
#
loop_
_entity.id
_entity.type
_entity.pdbx_description
1 polymer ?
#
loop_
_entity_poly.entity_id
_entity_poly.type
_entity_poly.pdbx_seq_one_letter_code
_entity_poly.pdbx_strand_id
1 'polypeptide(L)'
;MLIAMLLNLYWFYKKKHLFQLTASGAFLLLAGREVNWGRCFFPIGMGPDGPIFIPMEQFPHHTMINTVIGIMLVIVLIGVIFTTPWKKIIVRRLFPVKLFIFACICTIFSLIGDSSRLFSDAQGELVEEQGELLLYFLLLHVSVYYYYFLNIDDQ
;
A
#
# COMPACT_ATOMS: atom_id res chain seq x y z
N MET A 1 -13.37 -2.60 13.96
CA MET A 1 -12.68 -2.32 12.67
C MET A 1 -13.58 -2.59 11.47
N LEU A 2 -14.13 -3.80 11.30
CA LEU A 2 -14.98 -4.18 10.15
C LEU A 2 -16.30 -3.39 10.04
N ILE A 3 -16.95 -3.10 11.18
CA ILE A 3 -18.18 -2.27 11.24
C ILE A 3 -17.90 -0.81 10.89
N ALA A 4 -16.78 -0.26 11.37
CA ALA A 4 -16.31 1.07 10.98
C ALA A 4 -15.99 1.12 9.48
N MET A 5 -15.49 0.03 8.91
CA MET A 5 -15.19 -0.12 7.49
C MET A 5 -16.47 -0.15 6.63
N LEU A 6 -17.50 -0.90 7.06
CA LEU A 6 -18.79 -0.95 6.38
C LEU A 6 -19.54 0.40 6.47
N LEU A 7 -19.45 1.07 7.62
CA LEU A 7 -19.99 2.42 7.80
C LEU A 7 -19.25 3.46 6.94
N ASN A 8 -17.92 3.35 6.81
CA ASN A 8 -17.14 4.20 5.91
C ASN A 8 -17.47 3.92 4.44
N LEU A 9 -17.59 2.64 4.04
CA LEU A 9 -18.01 2.23 2.71
C LEU A 9 -19.39 2.82 2.34
N TYR A 10 -20.35 2.73 3.27
CA TYR A 10 -21.70 3.24 3.08
C TYR A 10 -21.72 4.77 2.94
N TRP A 11 -20.94 5.48 3.75
CA TRP A 11 -20.85 6.96 3.70
C TRP A 11 -20.10 7.48 2.47
N PHE A 12 -19.01 6.83 2.07
CA PHE A 12 -18.21 7.23 0.90
C PHE A 12 -18.90 6.93 -0.42
N TYR A 13 -19.63 5.80 -0.52
CA TYR A 13 -20.47 5.47 -1.67
C TYR A 13 -21.50 6.57 -1.94
N LYS A 14 -22.10 7.14 -0.89
CA LYS A 14 -23.14 8.16 -0.98
C LYS A 14 -22.64 9.54 -1.46
N LYS A 15 -21.35 9.85 -1.33
CA LYS A 15 -20.76 11.16 -1.66
C LYS A 15 -19.92 11.20 -2.96
N LYS A 16 -19.95 10.16 -3.81
CA LYS A 16 -19.11 10.05 -5.02
C LYS A 16 -17.59 10.11 -4.76
N HIS A 17 -17.13 9.85 -3.55
CA HIS A 17 -15.70 9.81 -3.21
C HIS A 17 -15.09 8.40 -3.44
N LEU A 18 -15.54 7.71 -4.48
CA LEU A 18 -15.17 6.31 -4.77
C LEU A 18 -13.65 6.12 -4.98
N PHE A 19 -12.98 7.17 -5.48
CA PHE A 19 -11.52 7.21 -5.61
C PHE A 19 -10.80 7.16 -4.25
N GLN A 20 -11.28 7.94 -3.26
CA GLN A 20 -10.70 7.96 -1.92
C GLN A 20 -10.92 6.64 -1.19
N LEU A 21 -12.08 6.01 -1.39
CA LEU A 21 -12.36 4.68 -0.85
C LEU A 21 -11.39 3.63 -1.40
N THR A 22 -11.14 3.67 -2.72
CA THR A 22 -10.17 2.79 -3.37
C THR A 22 -8.75 3.03 -2.85
N ALA A 23 -8.34 4.30 -2.70
CA ALA A 23 -7.03 4.66 -2.17
C ALA A 23 -6.84 4.18 -0.71
N SER A 24 -7.88 4.31 0.13
CA SER A 24 -7.87 3.75 1.50
C SER A 24 -7.77 2.22 1.51
N GLY A 25 -8.45 1.54 0.57
CA GLY A 25 -8.33 0.09 0.40
C GLY A 25 -6.91 -0.34 0.01
N ALA A 26 -6.26 0.38 -0.90
CA ALA A 26 -4.87 0.15 -1.26
C ALA A 26 -3.92 0.36 -0.07
N PHE A 27 -4.11 1.43 0.71
CA PHE A 27 -3.33 1.68 1.91
C PHE A 27 -3.50 0.57 2.95
N LEU A 28 -4.70 0.02 3.11
CA LEU A 28 -4.97 -1.08 4.05
C LEU A 28 -4.24 -2.37 3.64
N LEU A 29 -4.18 -2.68 2.34
CA LEU A 29 -3.38 -3.81 1.84
C LEU A 29 -1.90 -3.66 2.19
N LEU A 30 -1.35 -2.44 2.07
CA LEU A 30 0.04 -2.14 2.40
C LEU A 30 0.28 -2.20 3.91
N ALA A 31 -0.60 -1.60 4.72
CA ALA A 31 -0.51 -1.71 6.18
C ALA A 31 -0.63 -3.16 6.66
N GLY A 32 -1.47 -3.98 6.01
CA GLY A 32 -1.58 -5.41 6.26
C GLY A 32 -0.29 -6.16 5.95
N ARG A 33 0.42 -5.76 4.88
CA ARG A 33 1.74 -6.28 4.52
C ARG A 33 2.78 -5.99 5.62
N GLU A 34 2.82 -4.77 6.16
CA GLU A 34 3.79 -4.38 7.22
C GLU A 34 3.62 -5.21 8.50
N VAL A 35 2.38 -5.45 8.92
CA VAL A 35 2.12 -6.30 10.09
C VAL A 35 2.21 -7.80 9.75
N ASN A 36 2.68 -8.14 8.55
CA ASN A 36 2.81 -9.49 8.03
C ASN A 36 1.50 -10.28 8.21
N TRP A 37 0.38 -9.60 7.98
CA TRP A 37 -1.00 -10.08 8.15
C TRP A 37 -1.30 -10.69 9.52
N GLY A 38 -0.65 -10.18 10.58
CA GLY A 38 -0.84 -10.59 11.96
C GLY A 38 0.19 -11.59 12.47
N ARG A 39 1.13 -12.06 11.63
CA ARG A 39 2.25 -12.91 12.05
C ARG A 39 3.16 -12.21 13.06
N CYS A 40 3.25 -10.88 13.02
CA CYS A 40 4.04 -10.10 13.97
C CYS A 40 3.61 -10.30 15.44
N PHE A 41 2.39 -10.76 15.69
CA PHE A 41 1.88 -11.04 17.04
C PHE A 41 2.24 -12.44 17.57
N PHE A 42 2.86 -13.29 16.74
CA PHE A 42 3.20 -14.67 17.09
C PHE A 42 4.70 -14.98 16.86
N PRO A 43 5.61 -14.31 17.60
CA PRO A 43 7.03 -14.65 17.54
C PRO A 43 7.29 -16.03 18.16
N ILE A 44 8.14 -16.84 17.51
CA ILE A 44 8.56 -18.17 18.01
C ILE A 44 9.79 -18.05 18.91
N GLY A 45 10.60 -17.01 18.72
CA GLY A 45 11.83 -16.79 19.48
C GLY A 45 12.45 -15.43 19.17
N MET A 46 13.60 -15.16 19.78
CA MET A 46 14.40 -13.97 19.55
C MET A 46 15.75 -14.38 18.96
N GLY A 47 16.02 -13.94 17.73
CA GLY A 47 17.31 -14.09 17.07
C GLY A 47 18.24 -12.90 17.35
N PRO A 48 19.50 -12.95 16.89
CA PRO A 48 20.45 -11.84 16.99
C PRO A 48 19.98 -10.57 16.26
N ASP A 49 19.17 -10.72 15.21
CA ASP A 49 18.69 -9.60 14.37
C ASP A 49 17.24 -9.19 14.68
N GLY A 50 16.53 -9.91 15.57
CA GLY A 50 15.14 -9.58 15.91
C GLY A 50 14.24 -10.77 16.22
N PRO A 51 12.94 -10.53 16.45
CA PRO A 51 11.96 -11.60 16.68
C PRO A 51 11.80 -12.49 15.45
N ILE A 52 11.94 -13.81 15.65
CA ILE A 52 11.79 -14.81 14.60
C ILE A 52 10.30 -15.18 14.50
N PHE A 53 9.69 -14.95 13.35
CA PHE A 53 8.27 -15.22 13.12
C PHE A 53 8.03 -16.58 12.47
N ILE A 54 6.88 -17.20 12.77
CA ILE A 54 6.43 -18.44 12.11
C ILE A 54 6.36 -18.21 10.60
N PRO A 55 6.96 -19.07 9.75
CA PRO A 55 6.80 -19.00 8.30
C PRO A 55 5.31 -18.99 7.92
N MET A 56 4.92 -18.24 6.88
CA MET A 56 3.50 -18.09 6.51
C MET A 56 2.82 -19.43 6.22
N GLU A 57 3.54 -20.39 5.61
CA GLU A 57 3.02 -21.73 5.32
C GLU A 57 2.65 -22.54 6.58
N GLN A 58 3.31 -22.26 7.70
CA GLN A 58 3.07 -22.91 8.98
C GLN A 58 2.07 -22.13 9.84
N PHE A 59 1.66 -20.94 9.40
CA PHE A 59 0.70 -20.13 10.13
C PHE A 59 -0.71 -20.73 10.02
N PRO A 60 -1.48 -20.81 11.13
CA PRO A 60 -2.84 -21.32 11.08
C PRO A 60 -3.68 -20.50 10.10
N HIS A 61 -4.46 -21.18 9.25
CA HIS A 61 -5.34 -20.54 8.28
C HIS A 61 -4.64 -19.68 7.22
N HIS A 62 -3.35 -19.87 6.96
CA HIS A 62 -2.60 -19.10 5.96
C HIS A 62 -3.25 -19.12 4.56
N THR A 63 -3.85 -20.25 4.16
CA THR A 63 -4.56 -20.36 2.87
C THR A 63 -5.77 -19.43 2.81
N MET A 64 -6.52 -19.32 3.91
CA MET A 64 -7.66 -18.41 4.00
C MET A 64 -7.19 -16.96 3.98
N ILE A 65 -6.12 -16.63 4.73
CA ILE A 65 -5.54 -15.29 4.77
C ILE A 65 -5.08 -14.87 3.36
N ASN A 66 -4.32 -15.71 2.66
CA ASN A 66 -3.85 -15.46 1.30
C ASN A 66 -5.03 -15.28 0.32
N THR A 67 -6.08 -16.07 0.48
CA THR A 67 -7.30 -15.94 -0.35
C THR A 67 -7.98 -14.59 -0.11
N VAL A 68 -8.14 -14.16 1.14
CA VAL A 68 -8.75 -12.87 1.48
C VAL A 68 -7.90 -11.71 0.95
N ILE A 69 -6.58 -11.78 1.09
CA ILE A 69 -5.66 -10.76 0.53
C ILE A 69 -5.81 -10.68 -0.98
N GLY A 70 -5.86 -11.83 -1.67
CA GLY A 70 -6.07 -11.88 -3.12
C GLY A 70 -7.40 -11.25 -3.54
N ILE A 71 -8.50 -11.55 -2.84
CA ILE A 71 -9.81 -10.94 -3.09
C ILE A 71 -9.76 -9.42 -2.87
N MET A 72 -9.17 -8.96 -1.76
CA MET A 72 -9.01 -7.54 -1.48
C MET A 72 -8.21 -6.83 -2.58
N LEU A 73 -7.12 -7.45 -3.06
CA LEU A 73 -6.29 -6.92 -4.12
C LEU A 73 -7.07 -6.77 -5.43
N VAL A 74 -7.88 -7.77 -5.80
CA VAL A 74 -8.75 -7.69 -6.98
C VAL A 74 -9.79 -6.58 -6.83
N ILE A 75 -10.42 -6.44 -5.66
CA ILE A 75 -11.41 -5.38 -5.40
C ILE A 75 -10.75 -3.99 -5.53
N VAL A 76 -9.58 -3.80 -4.94
CA VAL A 76 -8.83 -2.54 -5.05
C VAL A 76 -8.44 -2.26 -6.50
N LEU A 77 -7.95 -3.26 -7.24
CA LEU A 77 -7.58 -3.11 -8.64
C LEU A 77 -8.78 -2.69 -9.50
N ILE A 78 -9.93 -3.35 -9.34
CA ILE A 78 -11.19 -2.98 -10.00
C ILE A 78 -11.56 -1.55 -9.61
N GLY A 79 -11.51 -1.21 -8.32
CA GLY A 79 -11.72 0.14 -7.83
C GLY A 79 -10.85 1.16 -8.55
N VAL A 80 -9.54 0.92 -8.68
CA VAL A 80 -8.61 1.84 -9.35
C VAL A 80 -8.97 2.00 -10.82
N ILE A 81 -9.29 0.91 -11.51
CA ILE A 81 -9.66 0.93 -12.94
C ILE A 81 -10.94 1.75 -13.17
N PHE A 82 -11.99 1.57 -12.36
CA PHE A 82 -13.28 2.21 -12.60
C PHE A 82 -13.42 3.60 -11.98
N THR A 83 -12.70 3.89 -10.90
CA THR A 83 -12.83 5.18 -10.20
C THR A 83 -11.85 6.23 -10.69
N THR A 84 -10.74 5.81 -11.29
CA THR A 84 -9.74 6.73 -11.84
C THR A 84 -10.18 7.22 -13.21
N PRO A 85 -10.26 8.54 -13.45
CA PRO A 85 -10.65 9.08 -14.75
C PRO A 85 -9.48 9.04 -15.74
N TRP A 86 -9.12 7.83 -16.19
CA TRP A 86 -7.98 7.55 -17.08
C TRP A 86 -7.96 8.43 -18.33
N LYS A 87 -9.13 8.68 -18.94
CA LYS A 87 -9.24 9.55 -20.12
C LYS A 87 -8.75 10.98 -19.83
N LYS A 88 -9.13 11.57 -18.69
CA LYS A 88 -8.67 12.92 -18.30
C LYS A 88 -7.16 12.92 -18.07
N ILE A 89 -6.63 11.90 -17.39
CA ILE A 89 -5.20 11.78 -17.07
C ILE A 89 -4.35 11.63 -18.33
N ILE A 90 -4.74 10.72 -19.24
CA ILE A 90 -3.99 10.41 -20.46
C ILE A 90 -4.07 11.57 -21.46
N VAL A 91 -5.26 12.11 -21.72
CA VAL A 91 -5.47 13.17 -22.73
C VAL A 91 -4.80 14.48 -22.32
N ARG A 92 -4.86 14.85 -21.03
CA ARG A 92 -4.23 16.09 -20.54
C ARG A 92 -2.77 15.92 -20.13
N ARG A 93 -2.20 14.72 -20.27
CA ARG A 93 -0.83 14.39 -19.82
C ARG A 93 -0.58 14.82 -18.36
N LEU A 94 -1.58 14.64 -17.49
CA LEU A 94 -1.52 14.92 -16.05
C LEU A 94 -0.77 13.82 -15.28
N PHE A 95 0.17 13.15 -15.93
CA PHE A 95 0.98 12.14 -15.27
C PHE A 95 2.03 12.86 -14.42
N PRO A 96 2.06 12.67 -13.09
CA PRO A 96 2.98 13.38 -12.21
C PRO A 96 4.38 12.74 -12.33
N VAL A 97 5.10 13.05 -13.41
CA VAL A 97 6.41 12.48 -13.74
C VAL A 97 7.39 12.62 -12.57
N LYS A 98 7.37 13.76 -11.87
CA LYS A 98 8.23 13.99 -10.69
C LYS A 98 7.93 13.02 -9.56
N LEU A 99 6.65 12.78 -9.27
CA LEU A 99 6.23 11.82 -8.25
C LEU A 99 6.58 10.39 -8.70
N PHE A 100 6.40 10.06 -9.97
CA PHE A 100 6.80 8.76 -10.49
C PHE A 100 8.31 8.50 -10.40
N ILE A 101 9.15 9.47 -10.75
CA ILE A 101 10.61 9.37 -10.59
C ILE A 101 10.96 9.17 -9.10
N PHE A 102 10.32 9.92 -8.21
CA PHE A 102 10.54 9.76 -6.77
C PHE A 102 10.12 8.36 -6.28
N ALA A 103 9.01 7.82 -6.78
CA ALA A 103 8.58 6.45 -6.49
C ALA A 103 9.64 5.43 -6.91
N CYS A 104 10.18 5.56 -8.12
CA CYS A 104 11.25 4.68 -8.61
C CYS A 104 12.49 4.74 -7.72
N ILE A 105 12.87 5.93 -7.24
CA ILE A 105 13.99 6.10 -6.31
C ILE A 105 13.69 5.37 -5.01
N CYS A 106 12.51 5.56 -4.40
CA CYS A 106 12.11 4.85 -3.17
C CYS A 106 12.16 3.32 -3.34
N THR A 107 11.69 2.80 -4.46
CA THR A 107 11.76 1.36 -4.77
C THR A 107 13.20 0.88 -4.93
N ILE A 108 14.07 1.67 -5.56
CA ILE A 108 15.50 1.32 -5.67
C ILE A 108 16.14 1.28 -4.28
N PHE A 109 15.84 2.25 -3.40
CA PHE A 109 16.32 2.24 -2.02
C PHE A 109 15.84 0.99 -1.26
N SER A 110 14.56 0.64 -1.40
CA SER A 110 14.01 -0.58 -0.81
C SER A 110 14.71 -1.85 -1.30
N LEU A 111 14.91 -2.00 -2.61
CA LEU A 111 15.62 -3.13 -3.21
C LEU A 111 17.11 -3.22 -2.81
N ILE A 112 17.75 -2.07 -2.59
CA ILE A 112 19.13 -2.02 -2.13
C ILE A 112 19.21 -2.42 -0.65
N GLY A 113 18.23 -2.04 0.18
CA GLY A 113 18.15 -2.41 1.59
C GLY A 113 18.04 -3.92 1.80
N ASP A 114 17.19 -4.58 1.02
CA ASP A 114 17.00 -6.05 1.02
C ASP A 114 18.24 -6.81 0.53
N SER A 115 19.06 -6.16 -0.32
CA SER A 115 20.32 -6.74 -0.78
C SER A 115 21.39 -6.62 0.30
N SER A 116 21.67 -7.72 1.01
CA SER A 116 22.77 -7.88 1.99
C SER A 116 24.19 -7.62 1.44
N ARG A 117 24.32 -7.13 0.21
CA ARG A 117 25.58 -6.83 -0.47
C ARG A 117 26.16 -5.45 -0.15
N LEU A 118 25.32 -4.49 0.23
CA LEU A 118 25.72 -3.08 0.36
C LEU A 118 25.68 -2.54 1.79
N PHE A 119 24.86 -3.13 2.66
CA PHE A 119 24.71 -2.71 4.06
C PHE A 119 24.87 -3.91 4.99
N SER A 120 25.21 -3.65 6.26
CA SER A 120 25.06 -4.67 7.31
C SER A 120 23.58 -4.98 7.51
N ASP A 121 23.23 -6.19 7.96
CA ASP A 121 21.83 -6.66 8.03
C ASP A 121 20.89 -5.63 8.70
N ALA A 122 21.27 -5.09 9.85
CA ALA A 122 20.47 -4.08 10.56
C ALA A 122 20.37 -2.71 9.83
N GLN A 123 21.37 -2.32 9.05
CA GLN A 123 21.33 -1.08 8.26
C GLN A 123 20.53 -1.27 6.98
N GLY A 124 20.61 -2.45 6.36
CA GLY A 124 19.85 -2.83 5.18
C GLY A 124 18.35 -2.83 5.47
N GLU A 125 17.93 -3.50 6.55
CA GLU A 125 16.54 -3.54 7.00
C GLU A 125 15.98 -2.12 7.26
N LEU A 126 16.76 -1.25 7.91
CA LEU A 126 16.34 0.14 8.13
C LEU A 126 16.20 0.92 6.82
N VAL A 127 17.10 0.73 5.86
CA VAL A 127 17.02 1.39 4.54
C VAL A 127 15.83 0.89 3.74
N GLU A 128 15.54 -0.41 3.82
CA GLU A 128 14.39 -1.04 3.18
C GLU A 128 13.08 -0.44 3.69
N GLU A 129 12.86 -0.52 5.00
CA GLU A 129 11.69 -0.02 5.71
C GLU A 129 11.44 1.47 5.43
N GLN A 130 12.50 2.29 5.43
CA GLN A 130 12.38 3.73 5.15
C GLN A 130 12.04 4.00 3.67
N GLY A 131 12.57 3.21 2.74
CA GLY A 131 12.25 3.30 1.33
C GLY A 131 10.77 3.01 1.06
N GLU A 132 10.24 1.98 1.71
CA GLU A 132 8.84 1.57 1.60
C GLU A 132 7.89 2.57 2.28
N LEU A 133 8.26 3.07 3.46
CA LEU A 133 7.51 4.13 4.14
C LEU A 133 7.40 5.41 3.29
N LEU A 134 8.50 5.82 2.65
CA LEU A 134 8.48 6.97 1.73
C LEU A 134 7.58 6.73 0.52
N LEU A 135 7.56 5.50 -0.01
CA LEU A 135 6.66 5.12 -1.09
C LEU A 135 5.19 5.21 -0.67
N TYR A 136 4.87 4.88 0.59
CA TYR A 136 3.51 5.01 1.14
C TYR A 136 3.08 6.46 1.30
N PHE A 137 3.95 7.32 1.81
CA PHE A 137 3.66 8.76 1.85
C PHE A 137 3.47 9.35 0.46
N LEU A 138 4.26 8.89 -0.51
CA LEU A 138 4.12 9.30 -1.89
C LEU A 138 2.79 8.86 -2.50
N LEU A 139 2.33 7.64 -2.21
CA LEU A 139 1.02 7.14 -2.66
C LEU A 139 -0.12 8.00 -2.10
N LEU A 140 -0.05 8.38 -0.82
CA LEU A 140 -0.98 9.32 -0.21
C LEU A 140 -0.93 10.67 -0.91
N HIS A 141 0.28 11.19 -1.18
CA HIS A 141 0.45 12.47 -1.87
C HIS A 141 -0.12 12.44 -3.30
N VAL A 142 0.06 11.35 -4.04
CA VAL A 142 -0.54 11.15 -5.38
C VAL A 142 -2.07 11.15 -5.30
N SER A 143 -2.64 10.50 -4.28
CA SER A 143 -4.09 10.48 -4.08
C SER A 143 -4.66 11.89 -3.85
N VAL A 144 -3.95 12.71 -3.06
CA VAL A 144 -4.32 14.11 -2.79
C VAL A 144 -4.12 14.98 -4.03
N TYR A 145 -3.01 14.81 -4.74
CA TYR A 145 -2.71 15.51 -6.00
C TYR A 145 -3.84 15.34 -7.02
N TYR A 146 -4.28 14.09 -7.23
CA TYR A 146 -5.39 13.82 -8.15
C TYR A 146 -6.74 14.31 -7.61
N TYR A 147 -6.98 14.26 -6.30
CA TYR A 147 -8.21 14.84 -5.74
C TYR A 147 -8.35 16.33 -6.05
N TYR A 148 -7.29 17.12 -5.86
CA TYR A 148 -7.32 18.55 -6.18
C TYR A 148 -7.40 18.78 -7.70
N PHE A 149 -6.57 18.12 -8.50
CA PHE A 149 -6.59 18.32 -9.96
C PHE A 149 -7.89 17.89 -10.64
N LEU A 150 -8.57 16.87 -10.13
CA LEU A 150 -9.82 16.37 -10.71
C LEU A 150 -11.04 17.19 -10.28
N ASN A 151 -11.01 17.81 -9.09
CA ASN A 151 -12.11 18.66 -8.60
C ASN A 151 -12.05 20.11 -9.11
N ILE A 152 -10.90 20.58 -9.60
CA ILE A 152 -10.77 21.91 -10.22
C ILE A 152 -11.59 22.02 -11.53
N ASP A 153 -11.93 20.89 -12.16
CA ASP A 153 -12.72 20.86 -13.42
C ASP A 153 -14.25 20.85 -13.22
N ASP A 154 -14.75 20.65 -11.99
CA ASP A 154 -16.19 20.60 -11.68
C ASP A 154 -16.73 21.97 -11.18
N GLN A 155 -15.90 23.03 -11.21
CA GLN A 155 -16.26 24.44 -10.99
C GLN A 155 -16.17 25.23 -12.29
#